data_AF-A0A8T4L8G0-F1
#
_entry.id   AF-A0A8T4L8G0-F1
#
_cell.length_a   1.000
_cell.length_b   1.000
_cell.length_c   1.000
_cell.angle_alpha   90.00
_cell.angle_beta   90.00
_cell.angle_gamma   90.00
#
_symmetry.space_group_name_H-M   'P 1'
#
loop_
_entity.id
_entity.type
_entity.pdbx_description
1 polymer ?
#
loop_
_entity_poly.entity_id
_entity_poly.type
_entity_poly.pdbx_seq_one_letter_code
_entity_poly.pdbx_strand_id
1 'polypeptide(L)'
;MKTNWLVSLLVLETIAFAALFLSSGNFSSVAYALVIGIVFFAIEFFRKTFKPPKISREEFEELNAKYKKNVDWIDIGSIVALVVETGIVFFLVTTIKQYLLPITQGTVFFSNPVGLIFLGSFLFSLATIGWIMDWIVSKRFGKKYWIYYYHLPRAGFDSKKVYSIISIIGLLTGFPALVFGLQDYTIVTNDNGINLNDWTRLTEKHYGWSDIESIRSSTQNEKKHYTISFSDGTNWSTSNERWNADEKKVMEFISIQSHREIE
;
A
#
# COMPACT_ATOMS: atom_id res chain seq x y z
N MET A 1 34.57 -1.64 14.21
CA MET A 1 33.93 -2.07 15.47
C MET A 1 32.84 -1.14 16.01
N LYS A 2 32.64 0.10 15.53
CA LYS A 2 31.58 1.00 16.05
C LYS A 2 30.16 0.76 15.51
N THR A 3 29.97 -0.09 14.50
CA THR A 3 28.69 -0.24 13.79
C THR A 3 27.64 -1.07 14.54
N ASN A 4 28.03 -1.92 15.49
CA ASN A 4 27.09 -2.79 16.21
C ASN A 4 26.22 -2.04 17.22
N TRP A 5 26.70 -0.93 17.79
CA TRP A 5 25.97 -0.23 18.85
C TRP A 5 24.73 0.50 18.34
N LEU A 6 24.79 1.11 17.15
CA LEU A 6 23.65 1.78 16.52
C LEU A 6 22.51 0.82 16.18
N VAL A 7 22.84 -0.39 15.72
CA VAL A 7 21.84 -1.43 15.43
C VAL A 7 21.18 -1.92 16.71
N SER A 8 21.97 -2.15 17.77
CA SER A 8 21.44 -2.51 19.08
C SER A 8 20.54 -1.42 19.67
N LEU A 9 20.89 -0.15 19.48
CA LEU A 9 20.09 0.99 19.93
C LEU A 9 18.75 1.07 19.18
N LEU A 10 18.75 0.93 17.86
CA LEU A 10 17.53 0.94 17.04
C LEU A 10 16.60 -0.25 17.34
N VAL A 11 17.17 -1.43 17.60
CA VAL A 11 16.39 -2.60 18.04
C VAL A 11 15.76 -2.34 19.42
N LEU A 12 16.50 -1.75 20.35
CA LEU A 12 15.98 -1.36 21.66
C LEU A 12 14.89 -0.30 21.57
N GLU A 13 15.04 0.72 20.71
CA GLU A 13 14.02 1.74 20.45
C GLU A 13 12.77 1.11 19.83
N THR A 14 12.93 0.18 18.88
CA THR A 14 11.79 -0.53 18.26
C THR A 14 11.05 -1.39 19.28
N ILE A 15 11.78 -2.08 20.17
CA ILE A 15 11.20 -2.87 21.26
C ILE A 15 10.49 -1.95 22.27
N ALA A 16 11.08 -0.81 22.62
CA ALA A 16 10.48 0.16 23.52
C ALA A 16 9.20 0.78 22.93
N PHE A 17 9.22 1.14 21.64
CA PHE A 17 8.03 1.61 20.92
C PHE A 17 6.95 0.52 20.83
N ALA A 18 7.32 -0.73 20.48
CA ALA A 18 6.39 -1.84 20.45
C ALA A 18 5.76 -2.09 21.83
N ALA A 19 6.53 -2.01 22.92
CA ALA A 19 6.03 -2.15 24.29
C ALA A 19 5.09 -1.00 24.70
N LEU A 20 5.42 0.24 24.34
CA LEU A 20 4.56 1.42 24.55
C LEU A 20 3.25 1.34 23.73
N PHE A 21 3.27 0.69 22.57
CA PHE A 21 2.07 0.52 21.76
C PHE A 21 1.22 -0.67 22.17
N LEU A 22 1.84 -1.77 22.62
CA LEU A 22 1.14 -2.91 23.21
C LEU A 22 0.35 -2.50 24.47
N SER A 23 0.85 -1.55 25.27
CA SER A 23 0.11 -1.03 26.44
C SER A 23 -1.07 -0.14 26.08
N SER A 24 -1.15 0.37 24.85
CA SER A 24 -2.25 1.24 24.39
C SER A 24 -3.51 0.49 23.95
N GLY A 25 -3.45 -0.84 23.81
CA GLY A 25 -4.56 -1.66 23.30
C GLY A 25 -4.91 -1.43 21.82
N ASN A 26 -4.19 -0.56 21.11
CA ASN A 26 -4.44 -0.25 19.71
C ASN A 26 -3.64 -1.20 18.80
N PHE A 27 -4.32 -2.19 18.24
CA PHE A 27 -3.74 -3.20 17.34
C PHE A 27 -3.01 -2.59 16.14
N SER A 28 -3.50 -1.46 15.61
CA SER A 28 -2.85 -0.76 14.49
C SER A 28 -1.44 -0.30 14.86
N SER A 29 -1.24 0.18 16.08
CA SER A 29 0.06 0.66 16.55
C SER A 29 1.09 -0.46 16.70
N VAL A 30 0.65 -1.65 17.13
CA VAL A 30 1.49 -2.85 17.21
C VAL A 30 1.91 -3.29 15.80
N ALA A 31 0.97 -3.29 14.85
CA ALA A 31 1.27 -3.60 13.45
C ALA A 31 2.30 -2.62 12.86
N TYR A 32 2.18 -1.32 13.11
CA TYR A 32 3.18 -0.33 12.66
C TYR A 32 4.56 -0.59 13.27
N ALA A 33 4.65 -0.87 14.57
CA ALA A 33 5.92 -1.19 15.22
C ALA A 33 6.58 -2.44 14.65
N LEU A 34 5.79 -3.49 14.36
CA LEU A 34 6.28 -4.71 13.69
C LEU A 34 6.80 -4.40 12.29
N VAL A 35 6.08 -3.60 11.50
CA VAL A 35 6.54 -3.19 10.16
C VAL A 35 7.86 -2.45 10.24
N ILE A 36 8.00 -1.48 11.15
CA ILE A 36 9.25 -0.75 11.36
C ILE A 36 10.39 -1.71 11.73
N GLY A 37 10.15 -2.64 12.66
CA GLY A 37 11.14 -3.65 13.05
C GLY A 37 11.56 -4.56 11.90
N ILE A 38 10.62 -5.00 11.06
CA ILE A 38 10.89 -5.80 9.86
C ILE A 38 11.74 -4.98 8.87
N VAL A 39 11.43 -3.70 8.67
CA VAL A 39 12.20 -2.82 7.78
C VAL A 39 13.65 -2.68 8.26
N PHE A 40 13.86 -2.40 9.55
CA PHE A 40 15.22 -2.30 10.10
C PHE A 40 15.99 -3.62 10.02
N PHE A 41 15.34 -4.73 10.35
CA PHE A 41 15.93 -6.06 10.20
C PHE A 41 16.32 -6.33 8.75
N ALA A 42 15.44 -6.03 7.79
CA ALA A 42 15.70 -6.19 6.38
C ALA A 42 16.89 -5.33 5.92
N ILE A 43 16.95 -4.05 6.31
CA ILE A 43 18.08 -3.16 6.00
C ILE A 43 19.40 -3.77 6.51
N GLU A 44 19.44 -4.23 7.76
CA GLU A 44 20.68 -4.80 8.33
C GLU A 44 21.05 -6.15 7.69
N PHE A 45 20.05 -6.98 7.41
CA PHE A 45 20.22 -8.23 6.65
C PHE A 45 20.84 -7.95 5.28
N PHE A 46 20.31 -6.97 4.55
CA PHE A 46 20.82 -6.57 3.24
C PHE A 46 22.22 -5.98 3.31
N ARG A 47 22.54 -5.18 4.33
CA ARG A 47 23.89 -4.66 4.55
C ARG A 47 24.93 -5.75 4.74
N LYS A 48 24.57 -6.81 5.47
CA LYS A 48 25.47 -7.96 5.69
C LYS A 48 25.61 -8.83 4.44
N THR A 49 24.51 -9.05 3.73
CA THR A 49 24.42 -9.99 2.60
C THR A 49 24.95 -9.41 1.30
N PHE A 50 24.63 -8.14 1.02
CA PHE A 50 24.91 -7.47 -0.24
C PHE A 50 25.94 -6.36 -0.04
N LYS A 51 27.19 -6.74 0.20
CA LYS A 51 28.29 -5.77 0.31
C LYS A 51 28.45 -4.99 -1.01
N PRO A 52 28.77 -3.69 -0.95
CA PRO A 52 29.02 -2.91 -2.17
C PRO A 52 30.19 -3.52 -2.96
N PRO A 53 30.23 -3.34 -4.29
CA PRO A 53 31.39 -3.72 -5.11
C PRO A 53 32.65 -3.06 -4.55
N LYS A 54 33.86 -3.57 -4.78
CA LYS A 54 35.08 -2.91 -4.29
C LYS A 54 35.56 -1.85 -5.30
N ILE A 55 35.85 -0.64 -4.84
CA ILE A 55 36.60 0.38 -5.61
C ILE A 55 37.87 0.81 -4.88
N SER A 56 38.85 1.30 -5.64
CA SER A 56 40.04 1.92 -5.04
C SER A 56 39.69 3.25 -4.40
N ARG A 57 40.51 3.69 -3.44
CA ARG A 57 40.35 4.99 -2.79
C ARG A 57 40.46 6.14 -3.79
N GLU A 58 41.41 6.05 -4.71
CA GLU A 58 41.64 7.03 -5.77
C GLU A 58 40.41 7.14 -6.69
N GLU A 59 39.85 6.01 -7.12
CA GLU A 59 38.63 5.99 -7.94
C GLU A 59 37.44 6.57 -7.17
N PHE A 60 37.30 6.29 -5.87
CA PHE A 60 36.25 6.90 -5.06
C PHE A 60 36.41 8.42 -4.95
N GLU A 61 37.63 8.93 -4.73
CA GLU A 61 37.90 10.36 -4.64
C GLU A 61 37.60 11.08 -5.97
N GLU A 62 37.96 10.46 -7.11
CA GLU A 62 37.62 10.95 -8.46
C GLU A 62 36.09 11.03 -8.65
N LEU A 63 35.38 9.93 -8.37
CA LEU A 63 33.92 9.89 -8.54
C LEU A 63 33.20 10.82 -7.56
N ASN A 64 33.73 10.99 -6.35
CA ASN A 64 33.19 11.90 -5.35
C ASN A 64 33.30 13.36 -5.78
N ALA A 65 34.46 13.77 -6.31
CA ALA A 65 34.61 15.11 -6.88
C ALA A 65 33.59 15.38 -8.00
N LYS A 66 33.29 14.35 -8.79
CA LYS A 66 32.37 14.43 -9.94
C LYS A 66 30.89 14.45 -9.55
N TYR A 67 30.45 13.60 -8.62
CA TYR A 67 29.02 13.32 -8.42
C TYR A 67 28.43 13.79 -7.08
N LYS A 68 29.24 14.22 -6.11
CA LYS A 68 28.77 14.57 -4.75
C LYS A 68 27.59 15.55 -4.72
N LYS A 69 27.56 16.52 -5.64
CA LYS A 69 26.48 17.53 -5.70
C LYS A 69 25.15 16.98 -6.23
N ASN A 70 25.15 15.81 -6.87
CA ASN A 70 23.96 15.26 -7.52
C ASN A 70 23.25 14.20 -6.69
N VAL A 71 23.87 13.70 -5.62
CA VAL A 71 23.33 12.57 -4.86
C VAL A 71 21.98 12.93 -4.23
N ASP A 72 21.89 14.07 -3.56
CA ASP A 72 20.65 14.49 -2.90
C ASP A 72 19.53 14.77 -3.93
N TRP A 73 19.88 15.29 -5.11
CA TRP A 73 18.92 15.46 -6.20
C TRP A 73 18.39 14.14 -6.75
N ILE A 74 19.22 13.10 -6.78
CA ILE A 74 18.81 11.78 -7.25
C ILE A 74 17.92 11.10 -6.20
N ASP A 75 18.21 11.27 -4.92
CA ASP A 75 17.38 10.74 -3.84
C ASP A 75 16.01 11.42 -3.81
N ILE A 76 15.98 12.76 -3.85
CA ILE A 76 14.74 13.54 -3.96
C ILE A 76 13.98 13.18 -5.24
N GLY A 77 14.70 13.11 -6.37
CA GLY A 77 14.11 12.75 -7.66
C GLY A 77 13.48 11.36 -7.66
N SER A 78 14.08 10.39 -6.96
CA SER A 78 13.54 9.03 -6.81
C SER A 78 12.23 9.01 -6.02
N ILE A 79 12.16 9.79 -4.93
CA ILE A 79 10.94 9.90 -4.11
C ILE A 79 9.83 10.58 -4.90
N VAL A 80 10.13 11.68 -5.59
CA VAL A 80 9.15 12.38 -6.45
C VAL A 80 8.66 11.46 -7.56
N ALA A 81 9.57 10.77 -8.23
CA ALA A 81 9.21 9.86 -9.31
C ALA A 81 8.36 8.67 -8.82
N LEU A 82 8.62 8.12 -7.62
CA LEU A 82 7.76 7.11 -6.99
C LEU A 82 6.33 7.62 -6.77
N VAL A 83 6.17 8.84 -6.24
CA VAL A 83 4.85 9.43 -5.99
C VAL A 83 4.11 9.68 -7.31
N VAL A 84 4.80 10.21 -8.31
CA VAL A 84 4.24 10.47 -9.65
C VAL A 84 3.81 9.17 -10.32
N GLU A 85 4.67 8.15 -10.32
CA GLU A 85 4.37 6.84 -10.90
C GLU A 85 3.18 6.18 -10.18
N THR A 86 3.15 6.24 -8.85
CA THR A 86 2.02 5.73 -8.04
C THR A 86 0.72 6.41 -8.44
N GLY A 87 0.74 7.73 -8.60
CA GLY A 87 -0.42 8.50 -9.07
C GLY A 87 -0.88 8.06 -10.45
N ILE A 88 0.05 7.94 -11.41
CA ILE A 88 -0.26 7.52 -12.79
C ILE A 88 -0.90 6.13 -12.80
N VAL A 89 -0.29 5.15 -12.13
CA VAL A 89 -0.81 3.78 -12.06
C VAL A 89 -2.17 3.74 -11.36
N PHE A 90 -2.33 4.46 -10.25
CA PHE A 90 -3.58 4.54 -9.51
C PHE A 90 -4.73 5.09 -10.36
N PHE A 91 -4.51 6.22 -11.05
CA PHE A 91 -5.54 6.82 -11.90
C PHE A 91 -5.84 5.95 -13.12
N LEU A 92 -4.83 5.33 -13.74
CA LEU A 92 -5.02 4.41 -14.85
C LEU A 92 -5.87 3.20 -14.44
N VAL A 93 -5.51 2.53 -13.35
CA VAL A 93 -6.24 1.33 -12.89
C VAL A 93 -7.65 1.68 -12.41
N THR A 94 -7.82 2.80 -11.71
CA THR A 94 -9.16 3.28 -11.30
C THR A 94 -10.03 3.58 -12.53
N THR A 95 -9.46 4.17 -13.57
CA THR A 95 -10.16 4.43 -14.83
C THR A 95 -10.56 3.12 -15.50
N ILE A 96 -9.64 2.16 -15.62
CA ILE A 96 -9.92 0.82 -16.15
C ILE A 96 -11.06 0.16 -15.36
N LYS A 97 -11.02 0.23 -14.02
CA LYS A 97 -12.07 -0.32 -13.16
C LYS A 97 -13.44 0.27 -13.47
N GLN A 98 -13.54 1.58 -13.65
CA GLN A 98 -14.80 2.25 -14.00
C GLN A 98 -15.36 1.77 -15.34
N TYR A 99 -14.51 1.42 -16.30
CA TYR A 99 -14.94 0.86 -17.59
C TYR A 99 -15.28 -0.63 -17.53
N LEU A 100 -14.62 -1.40 -16.65
CA LEU A 100 -14.83 -2.84 -16.55
C LEU A 100 -16.04 -3.22 -15.70
N LEU A 101 -16.42 -2.40 -14.71
CA LEU A 101 -17.50 -2.74 -13.81
C LEU A 101 -18.87 -2.61 -14.50
N PRO A 102 -19.61 -3.72 -14.65
CA PRO A 102 -20.91 -3.67 -15.28
C PRO A 102 -21.90 -2.99 -14.33
N ILE A 103 -22.31 -1.76 -14.65
CA ILE A 103 -23.49 -1.17 -14.00
C ILE A 103 -24.70 -1.91 -14.57
N THR A 104 -25.20 -2.88 -13.81
CA THR A 104 -26.37 -3.68 -14.19
C THR A 104 -27.64 -2.83 -14.11
N GLN A 105 -28.63 -3.16 -14.94
CA GLN A 105 -29.97 -2.56 -14.84
C GLN A 105 -30.53 -2.78 -13.43
N GLY A 106 -31.08 -1.73 -12.83
CA GLY A 106 -31.60 -1.77 -11.45
C GLY A 106 -30.57 -1.45 -10.36
N THR A 107 -29.32 -1.13 -10.71
CA THR A 107 -28.35 -0.57 -9.75
C THR A 107 -28.85 0.79 -9.26
N VAL A 108 -29.02 0.93 -7.94
CA VAL A 108 -29.40 2.18 -7.28
C VAL A 108 -28.15 2.88 -6.74
N PHE A 109 -27.33 2.12 -5.99
CA PHE A 109 -26.06 2.61 -5.47
C PHE A 109 -24.92 1.69 -5.85
N PHE A 110 -23.76 2.28 -6.04
CA PHE A 110 -22.55 1.57 -6.39
C PHE A 110 -21.38 2.17 -5.61
N SER A 111 -20.57 1.29 -5.05
CA SER A 111 -19.32 1.65 -4.39
C SER A 111 -18.13 1.04 -5.09
N ASN A 112 -17.09 1.85 -5.20
CA ASN A 112 -15.81 1.48 -5.77
C ASN A 112 -14.70 1.66 -4.72
N PRO A 113 -14.45 0.69 -3.84
CA PRO A 113 -13.31 0.72 -2.93
C PRO A 113 -12.01 0.89 -3.73
N VAL A 114 -11.20 1.87 -3.34
CA VAL A 114 -9.94 2.20 -4.03
C VAL A 114 -8.70 1.90 -3.19
N GLY A 115 -8.88 1.47 -1.94
CA GLY A 115 -7.76 1.24 -1.00
C GLY A 115 -6.77 0.21 -1.53
N LEU A 116 -7.25 -0.93 -2.04
CA LEU A 116 -6.40 -1.98 -2.56
C LEU A 116 -5.74 -1.60 -3.90
N ILE A 117 -6.42 -0.81 -4.73
CA ILE A 117 -5.84 -0.24 -5.97
C ILE A 117 -4.70 0.71 -5.62
N PHE A 118 -4.86 1.58 -4.63
CA PHE A 118 -3.80 2.46 -4.17
C PHE A 118 -2.61 1.67 -3.65
N LEU A 119 -2.83 0.67 -2.79
CA LEU A 119 -1.77 -0.19 -2.28
C LEU A 119 -1.05 -0.92 -3.41
N GLY A 120 -1.79 -1.53 -4.33
CA GLY A 120 -1.23 -2.22 -5.49
C GLY A 120 -0.42 -1.27 -6.39
N SER A 121 -0.92 -0.04 -6.61
CA SER A 121 -0.24 0.98 -7.42
C SER A 121 1.07 1.43 -6.78
N PHE A 122 1.06 1.61 -5.46
CA PHE A 122 2.26 1.96 -4.69
C PHE A 122 3.30 0.85 -4.73
N LEU A 123 2.92 -0.40 -4.49
CA LEU A 123 3.82 -1.56 -4.53
C LEU A 123 4.38 -1.82 -5.93
N PHE A 124 3.54 -1.67 -6.95
CA PHE A 124 3.96 -1.74 -8.35
C PHE A 124 5.01 -0.67 -8.65
N SER A 125 4.74 0.58 -8.27
CA SER A 125 5.67 1.71 -8.51
C SER A 125 6.97 1.54 -7.72
N LEU A 126 6.90 1.07 -6.48
CA LEU A 126 8.09 0.74 -5.69
C LEU A 126 8.95 -0.31 -6.38
N ALA A 127 8.31 -1.25 -7.10
CA ALA A 127 9.03 -2.28 -7.83
C ALA A 127 9.68 -1.80 -9.13
N THR A 128 9.05 -0.87 -9.84
CA THR A 128 9.49 -0.40 -11.15
C THR A 128 10.40 0.83 -11.08
N ILE A 129 10.27 1.65 -10.03
CA ILE A 129 10.99 2.91 -9.92
C ILE A 129 12.51 2.75 -9.93
N GLY A 130 13.02 1.65 -9.35
CA GLY A 130 14.45 1.34 -9.36
C GLY A 130 15.01 1.18 -10.78
N TRP A 131 14.23 0.57 -11.69
CA TRP A 131 14.63 0.40 -13.09
C TRP A 131 14.54 1.71 -13.88
N ILE A 132 13.50 2.51 -13.62
CA ILE A 132 13.34 3.84 -14.21
C ILE A 132 14.52 4.72 -13.81
N MET A 133 14.84 4.77 -12.51
CA MET A 133 15.96 5.56 -12.01
C MET A 133 17.31 5.03 -12.50
N ASP A 134 17.53 3.71 -12.55
CA ASP A 134 18.75 3.13 -13.14
C ASP A 134 18.95 3.61 -14.58
N TRP A 135 17.88 3.62 -15.38
CA TRP A 135 17.91 4.08 -16.76
C TRP A 135 18.20 5.59 -16.86
N ILE A 136 17.44 6.44 -16.15
CA ILE A 136 17.61 7.91 -16.18
C ILE A 136 19.02 8.30 -15.74
N VAL A 137 19.46 7.79 -14.59
CA VAL A 137 20.75 8.14 -13.98
C VAL A 137 21.91 7.59 -14.81
N SER A 138 21.81 6.35 -15.31
CA SER A 138 22.85 5.78 -16.17
C SER A 138 22.97 6.55 -17.49
N LYS A 139 21.87 7.06 -18.06
CA LYS A 139 21.91 7.91 -19.26
C LYS A 139 22.55 9.26 -18.99
N ARG A 140 22.26 9.89 -17.86
CA ARG A 140 22.73 11.25 -17.54
C ARG A 140 24.16 11.29 -17.00
N PHE A 141 24.52 10.35 -16.12
CA PHE A 141 25.78 10.36 -15.37
C PHE A 141 26.71 9.19 -15.72
N GLY A 142 26.23 8.22 -16.50
CA GLY A 142 26.96 7.00 -16.84
C GLY A 142 26.87 5.92 -15.75
N LYS A 143 27.21 4.68 -16.11
CA LYS A 143 27.12 3.51 -15.20
C LYS A 143 28.01 3.62 -13.96
N LYS A 144 29.11 4.40 -14.03
CA LYS A 144 30.02 4.64 -12.89
C LYS A 144 29.36 5.41 -11.74
N TYR A 145 28.27 6.15 -11.99
CA TYR A 145 27.55 6.84 -10.92
C TYR A 145 27.06 5.86 -9.85
N TRP A 146 26.49 4.73 -10.26
CA TRP A 146 25.98 3.74 -9.33
C TRP A 146 27.06 3.09 -8.49
N ILE A 147 28.24 2.85 -9.08
CA ILE A 147 29.41 2.37 -8.35
C ILE A 147 29.77 3.36 -7.22
N TYR A 148 29.79 4.66 -7.51
CA TYR A 148 29.99 5.70 -6.50
C TYR A 148 28.90 5.71 -5.44
N TYR A 149 27.63 5.67 -5.85
CA TYR A 149 26.47 5.73 -4.97
C TYR A 149 26.50 4.61 -3.90
N TYR A 150 26.85 3.38 -4.29
CA TYR A 150 26.92 2.23 -3.38
C TYR A 150 28.02 2.34 -2.31
N HIS A 151 29.02 3.18 -2.54
CA HIS A 151 30.12 3.41 -1.60
C HIS A 151 29.86 4.55 -0.61
N LEU A 152 28.76 5.29 -0.77
CA LEU A 152 28.44 6.33 0.17
C LEU A 152 28.19 5.73 1.56
N PRO A 153 28.69 6.38 2.64
CA PRO A 153 28.49 5.89 4.00
C PRO A 153 27.01 5.67 4.36
N ARG A 154 26.11 6.44 3.74
CA ARG A 154 24.66 6.35 3.93
C ARG A 154 24.00 5.16 3.23
N ALA A 155 24.55 4.70 2.10
CA ALA A 155 24.03 3.54 1.39
C ALA A 155 24.56 2.26 2.06
N GLY A 156 25.89 2.08 2.08
CA GLY A 156 26.54 0.99 2.83
C GLY A 156 26.23 -0.44 2.36
N PHE A 157 25.56 -0.63 1.21
CA PHE A 157 25.26 -1.92 0.59
C PHE A 157 25.07 -1.78 -0.93
N ASP A 158 25.12 -2.90 -1.65
CA ASP A 158 24.81 -3.01 -3.08
C ASP A 158 23.31 -2.84 -3.28
N SER A 159 22.87 -1.57 -3.35
CA SER A 159 21.44 -1.27 -3.44
C SER A 159 20.83 -1.80 -4.74
N LYS A 160 21.62 -2.05 -5.80
CA LYS A 160 21.09 -2.66 -7.04
C LYS A 160 20.49 -4.03 -6.79
N LYS A 161 21.19 -4.89 -6.05
CA LYS A 161 20.70 -6.24 -5.71
C LYS A 161 19.50 -6.17 -4.80
N VAL A 162 19.53 -5.28 -3.81
CA VAL A 162 18.41 -5.06 -2.89
C VAL A 162 17.18 -4.58 -3.64
N TYR A 163 17.32 -3.57 -4.51
CA TYR A 163 16.25 -3.10 -5.38
C TYR A 163 15.71 -4.23 -6.24
N SER A 164 16.55 -5.07 -6.85
CA SER A 164 16.06 -6.21 -7.63
C SER A 164 15.17 -7.17 -6.80
N ILE A 165 15.53 -7.42 -5.54
CA ILE A 165 14.71 -8.27 -4.65
C ILE A 165 13.40 -7.57 -4.29
N ILE A 166 13.47 -6.29 -3.91
CA ILE A 166 12.29 -5.48 -3.60
C ILE A 166 11.37 -5.38 -4.82
N SER A 167 11.93 -5.25 -6.03
CA SER A 167 11.17 -5.24 -7.28
C SER A 167 10.42 -6.54 -7.51
N ILE A 168 11.07 -7.68 -7.30
CA ILE A 168 10.40 -8.98 -7.43
C ILE A 168 9.26 -9.10 -6.41
N ILE A 169 9.52 -8.78 -5.14
CA ILE A 169 8.50 -8.86 -4.08
C ILE A 169 7.36 -7.88 -4.37
N GLY A 170 7.67 -6.63 -4.74
CA GLY A 170 6.71 -5.59 -5.05
C GLY A 170 5.85 -5.93 -6.27
N LEU A 171 6.39 -6.58 -7.31
CA LEU A 171 5.59 -7.10 -8.43
C LEU A 171 4.71 -8.27 -8.00
N LEU A 172 5.26 -9.24 -7.25
CA LEU A 172 4.52 -10.42 -6.78
C LEU A 172 3.39 -10.09 -5.83
N THR A 173 3.47 -8.95 -5.13
CA THR A 173 2.43 -8.51 -4.18
C THR A 173 1.55 -7.40 -4.77
N GLY A 174 2.14 -6.46 -5.48
CA GLY A 174 1.45 -5.32 -6.08
C GLY A 174 0.53 -5.72 -7.23
N PHE A 175 0.95 -6.65 -8.10
CA PHE A 175 0.09 -7.08 -9.21
C PHE A 175 -1.18 -7.80 -8.72
N PRO A 176 -1.12 -8.80 -7.81
CA PRO A 176 -2.34 -9.38 -7.24
C PRO A 176 -3.21 -8.35 -6.52
N ALA A 177 -2.62 -7.41 -5.76
CA ALA A 177 -3.38 -6.35 -5.10
C ALA A 177 -4.13 -5.46 -6.12
N LEU A 178 -3.51 -5.14 -7.26
CA LEU A 178 -4.20 -4.43 -8.35
C LEU A 178 -5.35 -5.27 -8.93
N VAL A 179 -5.14 -6.57 -9.16
CA VAL A 179 -6.18 -7.47 -9.70
C VAL A 179 -7.36 -7.59 -8.74
N PHE A 180 -7.12 -7.86 -7.46
CA PHE A 180 -8.17 -7.90 -6.45
C PHE A 180 -8.84 -6.53 -6.29
N GLY A 181 -8.07 -5.45 -6.34
CA GLY A 181 -8.60 -4.10 -6.31
C GLY A 181 -9.48 -3.76 -7.51
N LEU A 182 -9.24 -4.33 -8.69
CA LEU A 182 -10.11 -4.21 -9.85
C LEU A 182 -11.45 -4.95 -9.67
N GLN A 183 -11.42 -6.06 -8.94
CA GLN A 183 -12.59 -6.89 -8.66
C GLN A 183 -13.39 -6.40 -7.46
N ASP A 184 -12.83 -5.56 -6.59
CA ASP A 184 -13.48 -5.07 -5.38
C ASP A 184 -14.63 -4.11 -5.70
N TYR A 185 -15.87 -4.44 -5.37
CA TYR A 185 -17.03 -3.56 -5.53
C TYR A 185 -18.18 -3.94 -4.62
N THR A 186 -19.06 -2.96 -4.40
CA THR A 186 -20.39 -3.19 -3.86
C THR A 186 -21.45 -2.60 -4.78
N ILE A 187 -22.48 -3.39 -5.10
CA ILE A 187 -23.66 -2.95 -5.84
C ILE A 187 -24.89 -3.11 -4.96
N VAL A 188 -25.68 -2.06 -4.82
CA VAL A 188 -27.00 -2.09 -4.17
C VAL A 188 -28.04 -1.91 -5.27
N THR A 189 -28.89 -2.93 -5.42
CA THR A 189 -29.96 -2.96 -6.43
C THR A 189 -31.30 -2.59 -5.79
N ASN A 190 -32.32 -2.27 -6.59
CA ASN A 190 -33.63 -1.93 -6.03
C ASN A 190 -34.36 -3.15 -5.44
N ASP A 191 -34.42 -4.24 -6.22
CA ASP A 191 -35.34 -5.35 -5.92
C ASP A 191 -34.62 -6.61 -5.43
N ASN A 192 -33.30 -6.71 -5.65
CA ASN A 192 -32.57 -7.95 -5.39
C ASN A 192 -31.66 -7.88 -4.15
N GLY A 193 -31.39 -6.71 -3.60
CA GLY A 193 -30.48 -6.57 -2.45
C GLY A 193 -29.06 -6.14 -2.85
N ILE A 194 -28.06 -6.73 -2.20
CA ILE A 194 -26.66 -6.28 -2.19
C ILE A 194 -25.75 -7.35 -2.80
N ASN A 195 -24.96 -6.97 -3.80
CA ASN A 195 -23.85 -7.77 -4.29
C ASN A 195 -22.55 -7.25 -3.67
N LEU A 196 -21.86 -8.12 -2.95
CA LEU A 196 -20.57 -7.85 -2.33
C LEU A 196 -19.49 -8.68 -3.01
N ASN A 197 -18.52 -8.01 -3.60
CA ASN A 197 -17.29 -8.63 -4.06
C ASN A 197 -16.12 -7.89 -3.44
N ASP A 198 -15.59 -8.37 -2.31
CA ASP A 198 -14.42 -7.77 -1.68
C ASP A 198 -13.19 -8.66 -1.86
N TRP A 199 -12.01 -8.09 -1.62
CA TRP A 199 -10.73 -8.79 -1.81
C TRP A 199 -10.51 -9.99 -0.87
N THR A 200 -11.30 -10.12 0.21
CA THR A 200 -11.23 -11.29 1.11
C THR A 200 -12.03 -12.47 0.58
N ARG A 201 -12.88 -12.25 -0.43
CA ARG A 201 -13.68 -13.28 -1.09
C ARG A 201 -13.13 -13.60 -2.47
N LEU A 202 -13.20 -14.89 -2.84
CA LEU A 202 -12.81 -15.35 -4.17
C LEU A 202 -13.92 -15.20 -5.21
N THR A 203 -15.17 -15.02 -4.75
CA THR A 203 -16.37 -14.93 -5.58
C THR A 203 -17.29 -13.86 -5.04
N GLU A 204 -17.99 -13.17 -5.95
CA GLU A 204 -19.11 -12.27 -5.60
C GLU A 204 -20.14 -13.05 -4.76
N LYS A 205 -20.70 -12.37 -3.77
CA LYS A 205 -21.76 -12.90 -2.94
C LYS A 205 -22.97 -11.98 -2.98
N HIS A 206 -24.13 -12.59 -3.22
CA HIS A 206 -25.40 -11.92 -3.25
C HIS A 206 -26.12 -12.08 -1.91
N TYR A 207 -26.68 -10.99 -1.41
CA TYR A 207 -27.49 -10.94 -0.20
C TYR A 207 -28.82 -10.26 -0.51
N GLY A 208 -29.92 -11.00 -0.34
CA GLY A 208 -31.25 -10.45 -0.41
C GLY A 208 -31.58 -9.57 0.79
N TRP A 209 -32.64 -8.79 0.69
CA TRP A 209 -33.08 -7.92 1.80
C TRP A 209 -33.40 -8.68 3.08
N SER A 210 -33.95 -9.90 2.96
CA SER A 210 -34.25 -10.77 4.09
C SER A 210 -33.00 -11.35 4.77
N ASP A 211 -31.86 -11.34 4.10
CA ASP A 211 -30.59 -11.84 4.66
C ASP A 211 -29.95 -10.83 5.61
N ILE A 212 -30.42 -9.58 5.64
CA ILE A 212 -29.91 -8.54 6.53
C ILE A 212 -30.50 -8.74 7.94
N GLU A 213 -29.63 -9.02 8.90
CA GLU A 213 -30.02 -9.21 10.30
C GLU A 213 -30.02 -7.90 11.08
N SER A 214 -28.97 -7.09 10.93
CA SER A 214 -28.85 -5.82 11.63
C SER A 214 -27.97 -4.83 10.87
N ILE A 215 -28.21 -3.54 11.13
CA ILE A 215 -27.42 -2.42 10.62
C ILE A 215 -26.97 -1.63 11.83
N ARG A 216 -25.67 -1.64 12.12
CA ARG A 216 -25.09 -0.88 13.24
C ARG A 216 -24.30 0.29 12.74
N SER A 217 -24.35 1.38 13.47
CA SER A 217 -23.54 2.53 13.21
C SER A 217 -22.47 2.73 14.28
N SER A 218 -21.30 3.17 13.82
CA SER A 218 -20.18 3.54 14.69
C SER A 218 -19.67 4.90 14.26
N THR A 219 -19.21 5.71 15.21
CA THR A 219 -18.58 6.99 14.92
C THR A 219 -17.10 6.88 15.22
N GLN A 220 -16.27 7.05 14.21
CA GLN A 220 -14.82 7.09 14.35
C GLN A 220 -14.30 8.40 13.76
N ASN A 221 -13.60 9.21 14.55
CA ASN A 221 -13.07 10.51 14.12
C ASN A 221 -14.14 11.41 13.46
N GLU A 222 -15.29 11.55 14.11
CA GLU A 222 -16.43 12.35 13.62
C GLU A 222 -17.09 11.83 12.31
N LYS A 223 -16.61 10.72 11.76
CA LYS A 223 -17.20 10.06 10.60
C LYS A 223 -18.03 8.86 11.05
N LYS A 224 -19.26 8.81 10.56
CA LYS A 224 -20.18 7.70 10.80
C LYS A 224 -19.89 6.60 9.79
N HIS A 225 -19.69 5.38 10.27
CA HIS A 225 -19.52 4.17 9.47
C HIS A 225 -20.59 3.16 9.88
N TYR A 226 -20.93 2.28 8.96
CA TYR A 226 -21.99 1.31 9.15
C TYR A 226 -21.45 -0.10 8.98
N THR A 227 -21.97 -1.00 9.80
CA THR A 227 -21.70 -2.44 9.69
C THR A 227 -23.03 -3.13 9.47
N ILE A 228 -23.12 -3.89 8.38
CA ILE A 228 -24.27 -4.71 8.05
C ILE A 228 -23.92 -6.17 8.36
N SER A 229 -24.71 -6.80 9.20
CA SER A 229 -24.59 -8.23 9.52
C SER A 229 -25.61 -9.03 8.72
N PHE A 230 -25.16 -10.12 8.12
CA PHE A 230 -25.98 -11.02 7.32
C PHE A 230 -26.28 -12.33 8.05
N SER A 231 -27.32 -13.03 7.61
CA SER A 231 -27.86 -14.27 8.18
C SER A 231 -26.87 -15.44 8.25
N ASP A 232 -25.79 -15.38 7.49
CA ASP A 232 -24.71 -16.37 7.49
C ASP A 232 -23.53 -16.00 8.41
N GLY A 233 -23.68 -14.94 9.21
CA GLY A 233 -22.64 -14.43 10.10
C GLY A 233 -21.61 -13.51 9.44
N THR A 234 -21.74 -13.25 8.13
CA THR A 234 -20.88 -12.29 7.43
C THR A 234 -21.16 -10.88 7.91
N ASN A 235 -20.11 -10.08 8.07
CA ASN A 235 -20.22 -8.66 8.38
C ASN A 235 -19.58 -7.85 7.25
N TRP A 236 -20.26 -6.79 6.83
CA TRP A 236 -19.74 -5.85 5.84
C TRP A 236 -19.65 -4.45 6.45
N SER A 237 -18.43 -3.90 6.46
CA SER A 237 -18.15 -2.54 6.94
C SER A 237 -18.10 -1.57 5.77
N THR A 238 -18.85 -0.48 5.87
CA THR A 238 -18.88 0.56 4.84
C THR A 238 -17.69 1.52 4.91
N SER A 239 -16.79 1.38 5.89
CA SER A 239 -15.68 2.31 6.14
C SER A 239 -14.69 2.47 4.98
N ASN A 240 -14.62 1.48 4.09
CA ASN A 240 -13.73 1.49 2.92
C ASN A 240 -14.48 1.74 1.60
N GLU A 241 -15.78 2.02 1.68
CA GLU A 241 -16.63 2.19 0.51
C GLU A 241 -16.50 3.62 -0.04
N ARG A 242 -16.58 3.74 -1.36
CA ARG A 242 -16.64 5.02 -2.06
C ARG A 242 -17.87 5.04 -2.94
N TRP A 243 -18.97 5.39 -2.30
CA TRP A 243 -20.29 5.46 -2.91
C TRP A 243 -20.39 6.54 -3.99
N ASN A 244 -21.22 6.29 -4.99
CA ASN A 244 -21.71 7.29 -5.95
C ASN A 244 -22.78 8.23 -5.35
N ALA A 245 -23.10 8.08 -4.07
CA ALA A 245 -24.06 8.87 -3.31
C ALA A 245 -23.54 9.14 -1.89
N ASP A 246 -24.27 9.94 -1.12
CA ASP A 246 -23.99 10.10 0.30
C ASP A 246 -24.24 8.79 1.05
N GLU A 247 -23.27 8.33 1.84
CA GLU A 247 -23.32 7.03 2.54
C GLU A 247 -24.56 6.89 3.41
N LYS A 248 -24.99 7.98 4.07
CA LYS A 248 -26.21 7.98 4.89
C LYS A 248 -27.44 7.64 4.05
N LYS A 249 -27.54 8.16 2.83
CA LYS A 249 -28.65 7.85 1.90
C LYS A 249 -28.65 6.38 1.48
N VAL A 250 -27.47 5.80 1.24
CA VAL A 250 -27.34 4.37 0.92
C VAL A 250 -27.87 3.53 2.08
N MET A 251 -27.48 3.88 3.31
CA MET A 251 -27.90 3.14 4.50
C MET A 251 -29.37 3.33 4.83
N GLU A 252 -29.91 4.54 4.69
CA GLU A 252 -31.35 4.81 4.82
C GLU A 252 -32.15 3.97 3.80
N PHE A 253 -31.68 3.86 2.56
CA PHE A 253 -32.32 3.00 1.56
C PHE A 253 -32.28 1.52 1.95
N ILE A 254 -31.11 0.99 2.34
CA ILE A 254 -30.97 -0.41 2.77
C ILE A 254 -31.87 -0.70 3.99
N SER A 255 -31.93 0.21 4.95
CA SER A 255 -32.79 0.13 6.13
C SER A 255 -34.27 0.01 5.75
N ILE A 256 -34.75 0.85 4.81
CA ILE A 256 -36.13 0.81 4.32
C ILE A 256 -36.42 -0.52 3.61
N GLN A 257 -35.56 -0.96 2.69
CA GLN A 257 -35.78 -2.17 1.90
C GLN A 257 -35.73 -3.45 2.76
N SER A 258 -34.86 -3.50 3.76
CA SER A 258 -34.71 -4.66 4.66
C SER A 258 -35.67 -4.65 5.85
N HIS A 259 -36.41 -3.55 6.06
CA HIS A 259 -37.20 -3.33 7.27
C HIS A 259 -36.37 -3.47 8.56
N ARG A 260 -35.12 -3.00 8.53
CA ARG A 260 -34.20 -2.99 9.68
C ARG A 260 -33.89 -1.57 10.09
N GLU A 261 -34.01 -1.27 11.37
CA GLU A 261 -33.59 0.03 11.91
C GLU A 261 -32.06 0.09 12.00
N ILE A 262 -31.52 1.31 11.90
CA ILE A 262 -30.09 1.57 12.09
C ILE A 262 -29.84 1.78 13.57
N GLU A 263 -29.10 0.87 14.18
CA GLU A 263 -28.68 0.91 15.60
C GLU A 263 -27.47 1.83 15.83
#